data_AF-A0AAN8WGB3-F1
#
_entry.id   AF-A0AAN8WGB3-F1
#
_cell.length_a   1.000
_cell.length_b   1.000
_cell.length_c   1.000
_cell.angle_alpha   90.00
_cell.angle_beta   90.00
_cell.angle_gamma   90.00
#
_symmetry.space_group_name_H-M   'P 1'
#
loop_
_entity.id
_entity.type
_entity.pdbx_description
1 polymer ?
#
loop_
_entity_poly.entity_id
_entity_poly.type
_entity_poly.pdbx_seq_one_letter_code
_entity_poly.pdbx_strand_id
1 'polypeptide(L)'
;MDAIKKFFEKKKTDAKFKMAGEGKKLAMQQRPRHHSNAYSGPKQRHAPTHDAQAAGAAALARLEQQSKKSDVDWSLQAIKAQARRELEAEQKALEHLNLQDSEGMDMRPKEINLDSAPMLAVQGVFFHCPLLGPEIASYNEIKQQIRDFLFSQVEEDKGVSSCLIIHTCNKNKEK
;
A
#
# COMPACT_ATOMS: atom_id res chain seq x y z
N MET A 1 -42.58 12.09 18.03
CA MET A 1 -41.35 12.25 18.83
C MET A 1 -40.08 12.42 17.99
N ASP A 2 -40.00 11.90 16.76
CA ASP A 2 -38.76 11.94 15.97
C ASP A 2 -38.45 13.28 15.30
N ALA A 3 -39.46 14.07 14.94
CA ALA A 3 -39.25 15.41 14.36
C ALA A 3 -38.54 16.36 15.36
N ILE A 4 -38.89 16.27 16.64
CA ILE A 4 -38.28 17.06 17.72
C ILE A 4 -36.83 16.61 17.96
N LYS A 5 -36.55 15.29 17.96
CA LYS A 5 -35.19 14.76 18.07
C LYS A 5 -34.29 15.24 16.94
N LYS A 6 -34.77 15.16 15.69
CA LYS A 6 -34.04 15.66 14.51
C LYS A 6 -33.75 17.17 14.58
N PHE A 7 -34.66 17.96 15.16
CA PHE A 7 -34.44 19.39 15.36
C PHE A 7 -33.29 19.67 16.33
N PHE A 8 -33.23 18.95 17.45
CA PHE A 8 -32.13 19.09 18.42
C PHE A 8 -30.79 18.58 17.86
N GLU A 9 -30.80 17.50 17.08
CA GLU A 9 -29.60 17.01 16.40
C GLU A 9 -29.08 18.03 15.38
N LYS A 10 -29.95 18.58 14.53
CA LYS A 10 -29.59 19.63 13.57
C LYS A 10 -29.04 20.88 14.26
N LYS A 11 -29.61 21.28 15.40
CA LYS A 11 -29.11 22.44 16.17
C LYS A 11 -27.75 22.15 16.81
N LYS A 12 -27.52 20.93 17.29
CA LYS A 12 -26.23 20.49 17.84
C LYS A 12 -25.15 20.43 16.77
N THR A 13 -25.45 19.95 15.57
CA THR A 13 -24.47 19.92 14.47
C THR A 13 -24.15 21.33 13.99
N ASP A 14 -25.13 22.21 13.83
CA ASP A 14 -24.92 23.61 13.41
C ASP A 14 -24.05 24.39 14.42
N ALA A 15 -24.27 24.17 15.73
CA ALA A 15 -23.41 24.75 16.77
C ALA A 15 -21.96 24.25 16.67
N LYS A 16 -21.75 22.95 16.39
CA LYS A 16 -20.41 22.38 16.21
C LYS A 16 -19.72 22.92 14.96
N PHE A 17 -20.44 23.09 13.84
CA PHE A 17 -19.88 23.69 12.63
C PHE A 17 -19.48 25.16 12.85
N LYS A 18 -20.27 25.94 13.59
CA LYS A 18 -19.91 27.33 13.94
C LYS A 18 -18.73 27.40 14.92
N MET A 19 -18.62 26.47 15.85
CA MET A 19 -17.47 26.38 16.76
C MET A 19 -16.20 25.86 16.09
N ALA A 20 -16.31 25.07 15.02
CA ALA A 20 -15.16 24.48 14.33
C ALA A 20 -14.32 25.48 13.51
N GLY A 21 -14.77 26.73 13.40
CA GLY A 21 -14.06 27.80 12.69
C GLY A 21 -14.42 27.89 11.19
N GLU A 22 -13.93 28.93 10.53
CA GLU A 22 -14.19 29.16 9.10
C GLU A 22 -13.58 28.07 8.21
N GLY A 23 -14.36 27.57 7.26
CA GLY A 23 -13.92 26.54 6.32
C GLY A 23 -12.85 27.04 5.36
N LYS A 24 -11.71 26.36 5.29
CA LYS A 24 -10.61 26.67 4.37
C LYS A 24 -10.79 25.91 3.05
N LYS A 25 -10.98 26.63 1.94
CA LYS A 25 -11.01 26.04 0.59
C LYS A 25 -9.58 25.82 0.08
N LEU A 26 -9.31 24.66 -0.53
CA LEU A 26 -7.98 24.28 -1.04
C LEU A 26 -7.44 25.20 -2.16
N ALA A 27 -8.32 25.98 -2.81
CA ALA A 27 -7.93 26.95 -3.84
C ALA A 27 -7.40 28.28 -3.27
N MET A 28 -7.49 28.51 -1.96
CA MET A 28 -7.07 29.76 -1.35
C MET A 28 -5.62 29.64 -0.84
N GLN A 29 -4.66 30.07 -1.66
CA GLN A 29 -3.28 30.30 -1.23
C GLN A 29 -3.24 31.52 -0.29
N GLN A 30 -3.54 31.32 0.99
CA GLN A 30 -3.18 32.28 2.03
C GLN A 30 -1.73 31.99 2.46
N ARG A 31 -0.85 32.97 2.22
CA ARG A 31 0.51 32.99 2.79
C ARG A 31 0.42 32.90 4.32
N PRO A 32 1.14 31.99 4.98
CA PRO A 32 1.08 31.91 6.43
C PRO A 32 1.72 33.18 7.02
N ARG A 33 0.92 33.98 7.74
CA ARG A 33 1.45 34.96 8.68
C ARG A 33 2.09 34.18 9.82
N HIS A 34 3.39 34.33 9.99
CA HIS A 34 4.11 33.83 11.16
C HIS A 34 3.50 34.43 12.42
N HIS A 35 2.70 33.65 13.15
CA HIS A 35 2.44 33.92 14.56
C HIS A 35 3.64 33.39 15.36
N SER A 36 4.43 34.30 15.90
CA SER A 36 5.46 33.98 16.90
C SER A 36 4.74 33.58 18.19
N ASN A 37 4.52 32.28 18.38
CA ASN A 37 4.14 31.76 19.69
C ASN A 37 5.33 31.94 20.63
N ALA A 38 5.23 32.93 21.54
CA ALA A 38 6.12 33.03 22.67
C ALA A 38 5.97 31.77 23.52
N TYR A 39 7.03 30.98 23.58
CA TYR A 39 7.10 29.74 24.35
C TYR A 39 7.13 30.11 25.84
N SER A 40 5.98 30.10 26.52
CA SER A 40 5.97 30.15 27.98
C SER A 40 6.58 28.85 28.49
N GLY A 41 7.71 28.94 29.20
CA GLY A 41 8.46 27.79 29.70
C GLY A 41 7.60 26.80 30.53
N PRO A 42 8.08 25.56 30.72
CA PRO A 42 7.34 24.49 31.36
C PRO A 42 7.03 24.87 32.83
N LYS A 43 5.73 25.00 33.15
CA LYS A 43 5.28 25.15 34.54
C LYS A 43 5.63 23.86 35.31
N GLN A 44 6.34 24.00 36.43
CA GLN A 44 6.62 22.87 37.31
C GLN A 44 5.30 22.26 37.81
N ARG A 45 5.17 20.94 37.68
CA ARG A 45 3.97 20.21 38.12
C ARG A 45 4.07 19.98 39.62
N HIS A 46 3.05 20.40 40.37
CA HIS A 46 2.94 20.09 41.80
C HIS A 46 2.62 18.61 42.01
N ALA A 47 3.14 18.05 43.10
CA ALA A 47 2.81 16.70 43.52
C ALA A 47 1.29 16.57 43.79
N PRO A 48 0.66 15.45 43.42
CA PRO A 48 -0.76 15.24 43.64
C PRO A 48 -1.08 15.23 45.14
N THR A 49 -2.17 15.91 45.51
CA THR A 49 -2.71 15.91 46.88
C THR A 49 -3.16 14.51 47.29
N HIS A 50 -3.27 14.26 48.60
CA HIS A 50 -3.68 12.96 49.14
C HIS A 50 -5.01 12.45 48.52
N ASP A 51 -5.99 13.35 48.38
CA ASP A 51 -7.27 13.03 47.74
C ASP A 51 -7.13 12.70 46.25
N ALA A 52 -6.24 13.40 45.53
CA ALA A 52 -5.98 13.11 44.13
C ALA A 52 -5.27 11.75 43.96
N GLN A 53 -4.41 11.37 44.89
CA GLN A 53 -3.77 10.04 44.90
C GLN A 53 -4.80 8.94 45.19
N ALA A 54 -5.66 9.14 46.21
CA ALA A 54 -6.73 8.21 46.55
C ALA A 54 -7.74 8.04 45.41
N ALA A 55 -8.15 9.14 44.76
CA ALA A 55 -9.02 9.11 43.59
C ALA A 55 -8.35 8.41 42.40
N GLY A 56 -7.04 8.64 42.18
CA GLY A 56 -6.26 7.93 41.17
C GLY A 56 -6.20 6.43 41.41
N ALA A 57 -5.92 6.00 42.64
CA ALA A 57 -5.92 4.60 43.02
C ALA A 57 -7.30 3.95 42.83
N ALA A 58 -8.37 4.64 43.22
CA ALA A 58 -9.74 4.16 43.01
C ALA A 58 -10.12 4.07 41.53
N ALA A 59 -9.67 5.00 40.69
CA ALA A 59 -9.88 4.96 39.25
C ALA A 59 -9.14 3.77 38.60
N LEU A 60 -7.91 3.49 39.02
CA LEU A 60 -7.16 2.31 38.55
C LEU A 60 -7.84 1.00 38.94
N ALA A 61 -8.36 0.90 40.17
CA ALA A 61 -9.12 -0.27 40.62
C ALA A 61 -10.39 -0.50 39.78
N ARG A 62 -11.09 0.57 39.38
CA ARG A 62 -12.26 0.48 38.48
C ARG A 62 -11.87 0.00 37.08
N LEU A 63 -10.74 0.47 36.55
CA LEU A 63 -10.24 0.06 35.23
C LEU A 63 -9.90 -1.45 35.20
N GLU A 64 -9.25 -1.96 36.25
CA GLU A 64 -8.88 -3.38 36.33
C GLU A 64 -10.11 -4.30 36.49
N GLN A 65 -11.14 -3.83 37.19
CA GLN A 65 -12.41 -4.56 37.29
C GLN A 65 -13.20 -4.54 35.98
N GLN A 66 -13.03 -3.50 35.16
CA GLN A 66 -13.67 -3.38 33.85
C GLN A 66 -12.99 -4.25 32.79
N SER A 67 -11.67 -4.42 32.84
CA SER A 67 -10.93 -5.32 31.93
C SER A 67 -11.17 -6.82 32.19
N LYS A 68 -11.56 -7.20 33.41
CA LYS A 68 -11.99 -8.58 33.73
C LYS A 68 -13.43 -8.88 33.31
N LYS A 69 -14.23 -7.85 32.99
CA LYS A 69 -15.64 -7.96 32.58
C LYS A 69 -15.88 -7.72 31.10
N SER A 70 -14.86 -7.29 30.35
CA SER A 70 -14.92 -7.30 28.90
C SER A 70 -14.84 -8.76 28.47
N ASP A 71 -16.00 -9.26 28.06
CA ASP A 71 -16.24 -10.38 27.15
C ASP A 71 -14.96 -11.16 26.84
N VAL A 72 -14.84 -12.37 27.41
CA VAL A 72 -13.75 -13.27 27.07
C VAL A 72 -13.77 -13.40 25.55
N ASP A 73 -12.80 -12.77 24.88
CA ASP A 73 -12.69 -12.70 23.43
C ASP A 73 -12.52 -14.11 22.89
N TRP A 74 -13.62 -14.85 22.80
CA TRP A 74 -13.71 -16.20 22.25
C TRP A 74 -13.11 -16.20 20.84
N SER A 75 -13.33 -15.10 20.11
CA SER A 75 -12.67 -14.81 18.83
C SER A 75 -11.15 -14.76 18.95
N LEU A 76 -10.56 -14.06 19.92
CA LEU A 76 -9.11 -13.98 20.08
C LEU A 76 -8.49 -15.32 20.47
N GLN A 77 -9.16 -16.08 21.35
CA GLN A 77 -8.70 -17.43 21.71
C GLN A 77 -8.81 -18.40 20.53
N ALA A 78 -9.89 -18.32 19.75
CA ALA A 78 -10.07 -19.11 18.54
C ALA A 78 -9.00 -18.78 17.47
N ILE A 79 -8.72 -17.50 17.25
CA ILE A 79 -7.67 -17.04 16.33
C ILE A 79 -6.29 -17.54 16.79
N LYS A 80 -5.98 -17.44 18.09
CA LYS A 80 -4.71 -17.96 18.63
C LYS A 80 -4.59 -19.48 18.50
N ALA A 81 -5.69 -20.22 18.70
CA ALA A 81 -5.70 -21.67 18.55
C ALA A 81 -5.53 -22.10 17.09
N GLN A 82 -6.16 -21.38 16.15
CA GLN A 82 -6.01 -21.63 14.73
C GLN A 82 -4.59 -21.34 14.24
N ALA A 83 -4.03 -20.17 14.59
CA ALA A 83 -2.66 -19.80 14.23
C ALA A 83 -1.62 -20.81 14.76
N ARG A 84 -1.81 -21.33 15.98
CA ARG A 84 -0.93 -22.37 16.54
C ARG A 84 -1.01 -23.68 15.76
N ARG A 85 -2.22 -24.10 15.38
CA ARG A 85 -2.42 -25.33 14.60
C ARG A 85 -1.79 -25.23 13.22
N GLU A 86 -1.90 -24.08 12.55
CA GLU A 86 -1.28 -23.83 11.24
C GLU A 86 0.25 -23.89 11.34
N LEU A 87 0.83 -23.24 12.36
CA LEU A 87 2.28 -23.21 12.57
C LEU A 87 2.86 -24.60 12.91
N GLU A 88 2.15 -25.40 13.72
CA GLU A 88 2.54 -26.79 14.00
C GLU A 88 2.40 -27.69 12.76
N ALA A 89 1.41 -27.46 11.89
CA ALA A 89 1.24 -28.20 10.65
C ALA A 89 2.36 -27.90 9.65
N GLU A 90 2.77 -26.63 9.52
CA GLU A 90 3.92 -26.23 8.70
C GLU A 90 5.22 -26.85 9.21
N GLN A 91 5.45 -26.84 10.53
CA GLN A 91 6.63 -27.47 11.12
C GLN A 91 6.68 -28.98 10.83
N LYS A 92 5.56 -29.69 11.00
CA LYS A 92 5.49 -31.13 10.68
C LYS A 92 5.66 -31.41 9.19
N ALA A 93 5.14 -30.54 8.32
CA ALA A 93 5.34 -30.67 6.88
C ALA A 93 6.82 -30.48 6.50
N LEU A 94 7.50 -29.49 7.09
CA LEU A 94 8.94 -29.29 6.90
C LEU A 94 9.76 -30.45 7.44
N GLU A 95 9.41 -31.01 8.60
CA GLU A 95 10.06 -32.21 9.14
C GLU A 95 9.86 -33.42 8.22
N HIS A 96 8.65 -33.60 7.65
CA HIS A 96 8.39 -34.67 6.70
C HIS A 96 9.15 -34.52 5.37
N LEU A 97 9.32 -33.28 4.89
CA LEU A 97 10.16 -32.98 3.72
C LEU A 97 11.64 -33.26 4.01
N ASN A 98 12.15 -32.82 5.17
CA ASN A 98 13.53 -33.10 5.58
C ASN A 98 13.82 -34.60 5.79
N LEU A 99 12.80 -35.40 6.14
CA LEU A 99 12.94 -36.86 6.25
C LEU A 99 12.82 -37.57 4.89
N GLN A 100 12.09 -36.99 3.92
CA GLN A 100 12.00 -37.53 2.55
C GLN A 100 13.22 -37.21 1.67
N ASP A 101 13.95 -36.13 1.96
CA ASP A 101 15.21 -35.79 1.26
C ASP A 101 16.42 -36.68 1.66
N SER A 102 16.22 -37.65 2.56
CA SER A 102 17.26 -38.65 2.92
C SER A 102 17.41 -39.77 1.89
N GLU A 103 16.47 -39.94 0.95
CA GLU A 103 16.46 -41.05 -0.01
C GLU A 103 16.30 -40.53 -1.45
N GLY A 104 17.30 -39.80 -1.94
CA GLY A 104 17.59 -39.76 -3.38
C GLY A 104 17.67 -38.39 -4.04
N MET A 105 18.79 -38.23 -4.76
CA MET A 105 19.13 -37.23 -5.78
C MET A 105 19.79 -35.94 -5.32
N ASP A 106 21.05 -35.81 -5.75
CA ASP A 106 21.80 -34.58 -5.95
C ASP A 106 20.92 -33.48 -6.57
N MET A 107 20.39 -32.59 -5.74
CA MET A 107 19.98 -31.26 -6.15
C MET A 107 20.65 -30.27 -5.21
N ARG A 108 21.88 -29.90 -5.59
CA ARG A 108 22.61 -28.78 -4.99
C ARG A 108 21.65 -27.58 -4.85
N PRO A 109 21.44 -27.01 -3.65
CA PRO A 109 20.58 -25.85 -3.50
C PRO A 109 21.14 -24.73 -4.37
N LYS A 110 20.40 -24.34 -5.42
CA LYS A 110 20.69 -23.09 -6.10
C LYS A 110 20.34 -22.02 -5.07
N GLU A 111 21.33 -21.30 -4.57
CA GLU A 111 21.12 -20.17 -3.68
C GLU A 111 20.15 -19.20 -4.36
N ILE A 112 18.89 -19.24 -3.95
CA ILE A 112 17.91 -18.23 -4.33
C ILE A 112 18.24 -17.06 -3.43
N ASN A 113 19.00 -16.11 -3.97
CA ASN A 113 19.31 -14.86 -3.32
C ASN A 113 17.97 -14.10 -3.11
N LEU A 114 17.41 -14.20 -1.90
CA LEU A 114 16.13 -13.59 -1.48
C LEU A 114 16.26 -12.08 -1.19
N ASP A 115 17.35 -11.44 -1.62
CA ASP A 115 17.72 -10.07 -1.24
C ASP A 115 17.03 -8.99 -2.11
N SER A 116 16.14 -9.40 -3.01
CA SER A 116 15.32 -8.51 -3.81
C SER A 116 13.87 -8.98 -3.74
N ALA A 117 13.01 -8.16 -3.13
CA ALA A 117 11.57 -8.33 -3.22
C ALA A 117 11.17 -8.50 -4.71
N PRO A 118 10.71 -9.68 -5.16
CA PRO A 118 10.38 -9.90 -6.57
C PRO A 118 9.18 -9.05 -7.02
N MET A 119 8.45 -8.43 -6.08
CA MET A 119 7.41 -7.45 -6.35
C MET A 119 7.91 -6.06 -6.79
N LEU A 120 9.21 -5.78 -6.66
CA LEU A 120 9.82 -4.49 -7.07
C LEU A 120 10.73 -4.62 -8.31
N ALA A 121 11.08 -5.84 -8.72
CA ALA A 121 11.81 -6.08 -9.95
C ALA A 121 10.82 -6.05 -11.12
N VAL A 122 10.77 -4.91 -11.83
CA VAL A 122 10.05 -4.81 -13.10
C VAL A 122 10.60 -5.90 -14.02
N GLN A 123 9.74 -6.86 -14.42
CA GLN A 123 10.11 -8.04 -15.23
C GLN A 123 10.79 -7.73 -16.57
N GLY A 124 10.77 -6.47 -16.99
CA GLY A 124 11.46 -5.97 -18.17
C GLY A 124 10.83 -4.67 -18.67
N VAL A 125 11.50 -4.01 -19.61
CA VAL A 125 10.90 -2.92 -20.38
C VAL A 125 10.32 -3.51 -21.66
N PHE A 126 9.01 -3.39 -21.82
CA PHE A 126 8.29 -3.83 -23.01
C PHE A 126 7.80 -2.62 -23.80
N PHE A 127 7.58 -2.83 -25.10
CA PHE A 127 7.22 -1.80 -26.04
C PHE A 127 5.91 -2.17 -26.73
N HIS A 128 5.17 -1.17 -27.20
CA HIS A 128 4.01 -1.36 -28.05
C HIS A 128 4.04 -0.30 -29.16
N CYS A 129 3.51 -0.64 -30.35
CA CYS A 129 3.37 0.29 -31.45
C CYS A 129 1.87 0.54 -31.72
N PRO A 130 1.37 1.78 -31.59
CA PRO A 130 -0.05 2.09 -31.83
C PRO A 130 -0.57 1.69 -33.22
N LEU A 131 0.32 1.59 -34.21
CA LEU A 131 -0.03 1.22 -35.58
C LEU A 131 -0.15 -0.30 -35.80
N LEU A 132 0.50 -1.12 -34.95
CA LEU A 132 0.45 -2.58 -35.03
C LEU A 132 -0.68 -3.18 -34.20
N GLY A 133 -1.12 -2.47 -33.14
CA GLY A 133 -2.21 -2.89 -32.28
C GLY A 133 -1.83 -2.90 -30.79
N PRO A 134 -2.61 -3.60 -29.95
CA PRO A 134 -2.40 -3.65 -28.49
C PRO A 134 -1.32 -4.64 -28.05
N GLU A 135 -0.55 -5.20 -28.98
CA GLU A 135 0.47 -6.20 -28.68
C GLU A 135 1.68 -5.55 -27.97
N ILE A 136 2.11 -6.19 -26.88
CA ILE A 136 3.22 -5.74 -26.04
C ILE A 136 4.30 -6.81 -26.11
N ALA A 137 5.48 -6.45 -26.62
CA ALA A 137 6.59 -7.38 -26.78
C ALA A 137 7.95 -6.69 -26.51
N SER A 138 9.04 -7.44 -26.59
CA SER A 138 10.38 -6.88 -26.46
C SER A 138 10.71 -5.93 -27.62
N TYR A 139 11.72 -5.07 -27.45
CA TYR A 139 12.12 -4.12 -28.49
C TYR A 139 12.46 -4.79 -29.84
N ASN A 140 13.13 -5.96 -29.81
CA ASN A 140 13.52 -6.66 -31.03
C ASN A 140 12.32 -7.26 -31.76
N GLU A 141 11.36 -7.81 -31.02
CA GLU A 141 10.13 -8.38 -31.57
C GLU A 141 9.25 -7.30 -32.18
N ILE A 142 8.98 -6.21 -31.44
CA ILE A 142 8.23 -5.06 -31.98
C ILE A 142 8.92 -4.49 -33.21
N LYS A 143 10.25 -4.39 -33.21
CA LYS A 143 11.01 -3.91 -34.39
C LYS A 143 10.84 -4.81 -35.60
N GLN A 144 10.79 -6.13 -35.40
CA GLN A 144 10.54 -7.08 -36.47
C GLN A 144 9.12 -6.95 -37.00
N GLN A 145 8.13 -6.86 -36.12
CA GLN A 145 6.73 -6.65 -36.50
C GLN A 145 6.53 -5.34 -37.27
N ILE A 146 7.18 -4.25 -36.85
CA ILE A 146 7.15 -2.97 -37.58
C ILE A 146 7.71 -3.15 -38.99
N ARG A 147 8.84 -3.88 -39.13
CA ARG A 147 9.42 -4.16 -40.44
C ARG A 147 8.44 -4.95 -41.32
N ASP A 148 7.88 -6.03 -40.80
CA ASP A 148 6.99 -6.90 -41.56
C ASP A 148 5.71 -6.18 -41.98
N PHE A 149 5.16 -5.34 -41.10
CA PHE A 149 4.05 -4.45 -41.40
C PHE A 149 4.38 -3.46 -42.51
N LEU A 150 5.53 -2.77 -42.44
CA LEU A 150 5.91 -1.80 -43.48
C LEU A 150 6.10 -2.47 -44.84
N PHE A 151 6.64 -3.70 -44.89
CA PHE A 151 6.79 -4.44 -46.14
C PHE A 151 5.45 -4.94 -46.72
N SER A 152 4.47 -5.27 -45.89
CA SER A 152 3.13 -5.65 -46.38
C SER A 152 2.39 -4.48 -47.04
N GLN A 153 2.67 -3.25 -46.61
CA GLN A 153 2.06 -2.03 -47.17
C GLN A 153 2.70 -1.55 -48.49
N VAL A 154 3.85 -2.12 -48.89
CA VAL A 154 4.55 -1.72 -50.13
C VAL A 154 3.72 -2.01 -51.38
N GLU A 155 2.85 -3.02 -51.35
CA GLU A 155 2.00 -3.34 -52.50
C GLU A 155 0.94 -2.25 -52.76
N GLU A 156 0.44 -1.61 -51.70
CA GLU A 156 -0.58 -0.57 -51.78
C GLU A 156 0.02 0.81 -52.11
N ASP A 157 1.05 1.23 -51.37
CA ASP A 157 1.76 2.49 -51.62
C ASP A 157 3.28 2.28 -51.61
N LYS A 158 3.85 2.15 -52.82
CA LYS A 158 5.29 1.97 -53.03
C LYS A 158 6.11 3.18 -52.62
N GLY A 159 5.57 4.40 -52.72
CA GLY A 159 6.31 5.62 -52.44
C GLY A 159 6.48 5.84 -50.95
N VAL A 160 5.36 5.98 -50.25
CA VAL A 160 5.36 6.27 -48.80
C VAL A 160 5.95 5.10 -48.02
N SER A 161 5.57 3.86 -48.34
CA SER A 161 6.11 2.68 -47.64
C SER A 161 7.62 2.55 -47.80
N SER A 162 8.17 2.80 -49.00
CA SER A 162 9.62 2.77 -49.21
C SER A 162 10.35 3.84 -48.40
N CYS A 163 9.82 5.06 -48.34
CA CYS A 163 10.38 6.13 -47.51
C CYS A 163 10.38 5.75 -46.02
N LEU A 164 9.29 5.17 -45.52
CA LEU A 164 9.17 4.73 -44.14
C LEU A 164 10.12 3.56 -43.82
N ILE A 165 10.28 2.60 -44.73
CA ILE A 165 11.23 1.49 -44.58
C ILE A 165 12.65 2.02 -44.50
N ILE A 166 13.04 2.93 -45.39
CA ILE A 166 14.39 3.52 -45.39
C ILE A 166 14.63 4.26 -44.06
N HIS A 167 13.69 5.11 -43.64
CA HIS A 167 13.84 5.89 -42.42
C HIS A 167 13.85 5.02 -41.14
N THR A 168 13.03 3.98 -41.10
CA THR A 168 12.78 3.20 -39.87
C THR A 168 13.68 1.97 -39.75
N CYS A 169 13.95 1.28 -40.86
CA CYS A 169 14.68 0.01 -40.87
C CYS A 169 16.18 0.18 -41.12
N ASN A 170 16.63 1.26 -41.77
CA ASN A 170 18.06 1.49 -41.94
C ASN A 170 18.64 2.06 -40.64
N LYS A 171 19.51 1.26 -40.01
CA LYS A 171 20.29 1.72 -38.87
C LYS A 171 21.35 2.67 -39.43
N ASN A 172 21.12 3.98 -39.35
CA ASN A 172 22.20 4.95 -39.53
C ASN A 172 23.27 4.62 -38.48
N LYS A 173 24.42 4.12 -38.94
CA LYS A 173 25.56 3.74 -38.09
C LYS A 173 26.33 4.94 -37.52
N GLU A 174 25.82 6.16 -37.72
CA GLU A 174 26.41 7.37 -37.14
C GLU A 174 25.68 7.73 -35.86
N LYS A 175 26.04 7.03 -34.78
CA LYS A 175 26.08 7.51 -33.38
C LYS A 175 26.63 6.42 -32.48
#